data_AF-A0A355CP69-F1
#
_entry.id   AF-A0A355CP69-F1
#
_cell.length_a   1.000
_cell.length_b   1.000
_cell.length_c   1.000
_cell.angle_alpha   90.00
_cell.angle_beta   90.00
_cell.angle_gamma   90.00
#
_symmetry.space_group_name_H-M   'P 1'
#
loop_
_entity.id
_entity.type
_entity.pdbx_description
1 polymer ?
#
loop_
_entity_poly.entity_id
_entity_poly.type
_entity_poly.pdbx_seq_one_letter_code
_entity_poly.pdbx_strand_id
1 'polypeptide(L)'
;MTDITEIATALEDKEYKEAAQLIKQLQTESPENPWVKYYMARYYELTNHPEKAETTYKQILRDITNPKIISQARQGIQRIETAAQ
;
A
#
# COMPACT_ATOMS: atom_id res chain seq x y z
N MET A 1 -18.08 -2.53 6.62
CA MET A 1 -16.71 -3.04 6.83
C MET A 1 -15.99 -2.69 5.55
N THR A 2 -14.96 -1.85 5.59
CA THR A 2 -14.16 -1.59 4.40
C THR A 2 -13.41 -2.87 4.04
N ASP A 3 -13.76 -3.48 2.92
CA ASP A 3 -13.06 -4.68 2.47
C ASP A 3 -11.73 -4.27 1.84
N ILE A 4 -10.62 -4.81 2.37
CA ILE A 4 -9.28 -4.56 1.83
C ILE A 4 -9.17 -4.93 0.34
N THR A 5 -10.05 -5.81 -0.11
CA THR A 5 -10.22 -6.21 -1.50
C THR A 5 -10.71 -5.07 -2.38
N GLU A 6 -11.61 -4.21 -1.90
CA GLU A 6 -12.12 -3.05 -2.65
C GLU A 6 -11.00 -2.04 -2.91
N ILE A 7 -10.11 -1.85 -1.93
CA ILE A 7 -8.92 -1.00 -2.09
C ILE A 7 -8.01 -1.57 -3.18
N ALA A 8 -7.78 -2.88 -3.20
CA ALA A 8 -6.96 -3.53 -4.21
C ALA A 8 -7.56 -3.34 -5.61
N THR A 9 -8.86 -3.61 -5.77
CA THR A 9 -9.59 -3.43 -7.03
C THR A 9 -9.51 -1.98 -7.51
N ALA A 10 -9.82 -1.00 -6.66
CA ALA A 10 -9.75 0.41 -7.03
C ALA A 10 -8.34 0.85 -7.47
N LEU A 11 -7.30 0.32 -6.85
CA LEU A 11 -5.91 0.56 -7.26
C LEU A 11 -5.59 -0.09 -8.63
N GLU A 12 -6.11 -1.29 -8.90
CA GLU A 12 -5.93 -2.00 -10.18
C GLU A 12 -6.70 -1.33 -11.33
N ASP A 13 -7.91 -0.85 -11.06
CA ASP A 13 -8.76 -0.10 -12.00
C ASP A 13 -8.29 1.35 -12.22
N LYS A 14 -7.22 1.76 -11.53
CA LYS A 14 -6.66 3.13 -11.56
C LYS A 14 -7.60 4.19 -10.99
N GLU A 15 -8.59 3.78 -10.21
CA GLU A 15 -9.52 4.63 -9.45
C GLU A 15 -8.84 5.15 -8.18
N TYR A 16 -7.77 5.93 -8.36
CA TYR A 16 -6.91 6.39 -7.27
C TYR A 16 -7.67 7.26 -6.25
N LYS A 17 -8.65 8.05 -6.69
CA LYS A 17 -9.46 8.87 -5.79
C LYS A 17 -10.28 7.99 -4.83
N GLU A 18 -10.90 6.95 -5.37
CA GLU A 18 -11.69 5.99 -4.59
C GLU A 18 -10.77 5.17 -3.67
N ALA A 19 -9.66 4.67 -4.19
CA ALA A 19 -8.66 3.97 -3.38
C ALA A 19 -8.20 4.82 -2.19
N ALA A 20 -7.92 6.11 -2.39
CA ALA A 20 -7.52 7.00 -1.30
C ALA A 20 -8.62 7.18 -0.24
N GLN A 21 -9.90 7.25 -0.66
CA GLN A 21 -11.03 7.33 0.26
C GLN A 21 -11.17 6.04 1.07
N LEU A 22 -11.11 4.88 0.42
CA LEU A 22 -11.20 3.57 1.08
C LEU A 22 -10.03 3.34 2.05
N ILE A 23 -8.80 3.73 1.67
CA ILE A 23 -7.63 3.66 2.57
C ILE A 23 -7.85 4.53 3.82
N LYS A 24 -8.38 5.75 3.64
CA LYS A 24 -8.67 6.65 4.75
C LYS A 24 -9.79 6.10 5.65
N GLN A 25 -10.79 5.46 5.06
CA GLN A 25 -11.85 4.80 5.81
C GLN A 25 -11.29 3.63 6.62
N LEU A 26 -10.47 2.76 6.00
CA LEU A 26 -9.79 1.67 6.69
C LEU A 26 -8.91 2.16 7.85
N GLN A 27 -8.19 3.26 7.66
CA GLN A 27 -7.41 3.89 8.73
C GLN A 27 -8.27 4.39 9.89
N THR A 28 -9.48 4.89 9.59
CA THR A 28 -10.41 5.39 10.59
C THR A 28 -11.07 4.26 11.36
N GLU A 29 -11.50 3.21 10.64
CA GLU A 29 -12.14 2.02 11.21
C GLU A 29 -11.13 1.13 11.96
N SER A 30 -9.88 1.07 11.50
CA SER A 30 -8.85 0.19 12.05
C SER A 30 -7.45 0.80 11.86
N PRO A 31 -7.08 1.80 12.69
CA PRO A 31 -5.78 2.47 12.58
C PRO A 31 -4.59 1.55 12.86
N GLU A 32 -4.80 0.50 13.65
CA GLU A 32 -3.78 -0.51 13.96
C GLU A 32 -3.63 -1.57 12.86
N ASN A 33 -4.48 -1.53 11.82
CA ASN A 33 -4.44 -2.51 10.76
C ASN A 33 -3.20 -2.28 9.88
N PRO A 34 -2.25 -3.24 9.84
CA PRO A 34 -1.01 -3.09 9.08
C PRO A 34 -1.24 -2.98 7.56
N TRP A 35 -2.42 -3.38 7.05
CA TRP A 35 -2.79 -3.22 5.64
C TRP A 35 -2.90 -1.75 5.22
N VAL A 36 -3.23 -0.82 6.14
CA VAL A 36 -3.31 0.62 5.85
C VAL A 36 -1.98 1.12 5.28
N LYS A 37 -0.86 0.83 5.97
CA LYS A 37 0.48 1.23 5.51
C LYS A 37 0.81 0.63 4.14
N TYR A 38 0.44 -0.64 3.91
CA TYR A 38 0.67 -1.30 2.63
C TYR A 38 -0.09 -0.66 1.47
N TYR A 39 -1.39 -0.40 1.65
CA TYR A 39 -2.20 0.22 0.59
C TYR A 39 -1.81 1.67 0.34
N MET A 40 -1.37 2.41 1.36
CA MET A 40 -0.77 3.73 1.16
C MET A 40 0.49 3.65 0.28
N ALA A 41 1.37 2.67 0.52
CA ALA A 41 2.56 2.47 -0.31
C ALA A 41 2.20 2.10 -1.75
N ARG A 42 1.24 1.18 -1.97
CA ARG A 42 0.71 0.83 -3.30
C ARG A 42 0.10 2.03 -4.01
N TYR A 43 -0.65 2.86 -3.29
CA TYR A 43 -1.21 4.09 -3.83
C TYR A 43 -0.11 5.04 -4.31
N TYR A 44 0.95 5.25 -3.52
CA TYR A 44 2.09 6.06 -3.96
C TYR A 44 2.82 5.46 -5.17
N GLU A 45 2.98 4.14 -5.22
CA GLU A 45 3.59 3.41 -6.34
C GLU A 45 2.82 3.71 -7.64
N LEU A 46 1.49 3.60 -7.60
CA LEU A 46 0.62 3.77 -8.77
C LEU A 46 0.35 5.23 -9.15
N THR A 47 0.47 6.15 -8.19
CA THR A 47 0.28 7.60 -8.43
C THR A 47 1.57 8.32 -8.79
N ASN A 48 2.58 7.60 -9.30
CA ASN A 48 3.86 8.14 -9.76
C ASN A 48 4.71 8.80 -8.64
N HIS A 49 4.66 8.24 -7.43
CA HIS A 49 5.49 8.62 -6.28
C HIS A 49 6.32 7.44 -5.76
N PRO A 50 7.19 6.83 -6.59
CA PRO A 50 7.94 5.63 -6.24
C PRO A 50 8.84 5.81 -5.00
N GLU A 51 9.47 6.98 -4.82
CA GLU A 51 10.34 7.26 -3.66
C GLU A 51 9.57 7.20 -2.33
N LYS A 52 8.34 7.74 -2.31
CA LYS A 52 7.46 7.68 -1.14
C LYS A 52 6.99 6.26 -0.89
N ALA A 53 6.60 5.56 -1.96
CA ALA A 53 6.17 4.17 -1.89
C ALA A 53 7.25 3.27 -1.29
N GLU A 54 8.47 3.36 -1.82
CA GLU A 54 9.62 2.58 -1.35
C GLU A 54 9.94 2.87 0.12
N THR A 55 9.93 4.15 0.51
CA THR A 55 10.13 4.55 1.91
C THR A 55 9.07 3.93 2.82
N THR A 56 7.79 3.97 2.43
CA THR A 56 6.71 3.36 3.20
C THR A 56 6.85 1.83 3.24
N TYR A 57 7.21 1.18 2.13
CA TYR A 57 7.47 -0.26 2.14
C TYR A 57 8.63 -0.63 3.07
N LYS A 58 9.73 0.14 3.10
CA LYS A 58 10.83 -0.07 4.04
C LYS A 58 10.39 0.08 5.49
N GLN A 59 9.51 1.05 5.80
CA GLN A 59 8.92 1.18 7.14
C GLN A 59 8.07 -0.04 7.51
N ILE A 60 7.30 -0.60 6.57
CA ILE A 60 6.55 -1.83 6.80
C ILE A 60 7.49 -2.98 7.21
N LEU A 61 8.62 -3.14 6.51
CA LEU A 61 9.59 -4.19 6.84
C LEU A 61 10.23 -4.04 8.23
N ARG A 62 10.24 -2.81 8.77
CA ARG A 62 10.79 -2.50 10.10
C ARG A 62 9.76 -2.61 11.22
N ASP A 63 8.56 -2.08 10.98
CA ASP A 63 7.58 -1.85 12.05
C ASP A 63 6.51 -2.96 12.13
N ILE A 64 6.28 -3.70 11.05
CA ILE A 64 5.22 -4.70 10.95
C ILE A 64 5.82 -6.11 10.99
N THR A 65 5.25 -6.98 11.82
CA THR A 65 5.67 -8.38 11.96
C THR A 65 4.82 -9.35 11.14
N ASN A 66 3.73 -8.88 10.52
CA ASN A 66 2.84 -9.73 9.73
C ASN A 66 3.56 -10.24 8.46
N PRO A 67 3.79 -11.56 8.32
CA PRO A 67 4.60 -12.11 7.24
C PRO A 67 3.97 -11.91 5.86
N LYS A 68 2.65 -11.90 5.76
CA LYS A 68 1.94 -11.66 4.49
C LYS A 68 2.22 -10.24 3.99
N ILE A 69 2.17 -9.26 4.89
CA ILE A 69 2.38 -7.85 4.54
C ILE A 69 3.86 -7.57 4.26
N ILE A 70 4.76 -8.17 5.03
CA ILE A 70 6.21 -8.12 4.75
C ILE A 70 6.50 -8.63 3.34
N SER A 71 5.94 -9.79 2.96
CA SER A 71 6.13 -10.37 1.62
C SER A 71 5.64 -9.41 0.52
N GLN A 72 4.45 -8.83 0.70
CA GLN A 72 3.88 -7.88 -0.25
C GLN A 72 4.70 -6.59 -0.36
N ALA A 73 5.21 -6.06 0.76
CA ALA A 73 6.06 -4.87 0.76
C ALA A 73 7.39 -5.11 0.04
N ARG A 74 8.02 -6.28 0.21
CA ARG A 74 9.22 -6.65 -0.54
C ARG A 74 8.96 -6.69 -2.04
N GLN A 75 7.84 -7.29 -2.45
CA GLN A 75 7.44 -7.31 -3.87
C GLN A 75 7.22 -5.89 -4.41
N GLY A 76 6.64 -4.99 -3.61
CA GLY A 76 6.48 -3.57 -3.96
C GLY A 76 7.81 -2.87 -4.20
N ILE A 77 8.78 -3.04 -3.29
CA ILE A 77 10.14 -2.50 -3.46
C ILE A 77 10.77 -3.03 -4.75
N GLN A 78 10.74 -4.35 -4.95
CA GLN A 78 11.32 -4.96 -6.15
C GLN A 78 10.70 -4.43 -7.44
N ARG A 79 9.37 -4.21 -7.49
CA ARG A 79 8.70 -3.60 -8.66
C ARG A 79 9.22 -2.19 -8.95
N ILE A 80 9.37 -1.37 -7.91
CA ILE A 80 9.88 0.00 -8.03
C ILE A 80 11.33 -0.02 -8.54
N GLU A 81 12.19 -0.84 -7.93
CA GLU A 81 13.59 -0.99 -8.34
C GLU A 81 13.71 -1.44 -9.80
N THR A 82 12.89 -2.40 -10.21
CA THR A 82 12.88 -2.91 -11.60
C THR A 82 12.37 -1.85 -12.59
N ALA A 83 11.41 -1.02 -12.21
CA ALA A 83 10.87 0.04 -13.06
C ALA A 83 11.82 1.25 -13.20
N ALA A 84 12.82 1.37 -12.33
CA ALA A 84 13.80 2.45 -12.34
C ALA A 84 15.09 2.12 -13.14
N GLN A 85 15.24 0.88 -13.63
CA GLN A 85 16.36 0.42 -14.47
C GLN A 85 16.08 0.63 -15.96
#